data_AF-A0A931BDI6-F1
#
_entry.id   AF-A0A931BDI6-F1
#
_cell.length_a   1.000
_cell.length_b   1.000
_cell.length_c   1.000
_cell.angle_alpha   90.00
_cell.angle_beta   90.00
_cell.angle_gamma   90.00
#
_symmetry.space_group_name_H-M   'P 1'
#
loop_
_entity.id
_entity.type
_entity.pdbx_description
1 polymer ?
#
loop_
_entity_poly.entity_id
_entity_poly.type
_entity_poly.pdbx_seq_one_letter_code
_entity_poly.pdbx_strand_id
1 'polypeptide(L)'
;MKKVLLSAALVLAVAGSWAFYPNGAPVASGYLMVVGSGRPGNESYVPEIVTIMPDGKQQVQRLTNVKPSSDRSTTDVAVALHHAELLQVNKLVAQGWRLVSVAQSTVGVGATTETVYMMERR
;
A
#
# COMPACT_ATOMS: atom_id res chain seq x y z
N MET A 1 -45.94 -13.74 29.00
CA MET A 1 -45.43 -13.23 27.70
C MET A 1 -44.27 -12.24 27.81
N LYS A 2 -44.12 -11.44 28.89
CA LYS A 2 -43.03 -10.46 29.06
C LYS A 2 -41.60 -11.07 29.15
N LYS A 3 -41.47 -12.31 29.62
CA LYS A 3 -40.17 -12.98 29.76
C LYS A 3 -39.53 -13.38 28.42
N VAL A 4 -40.34 -13.62 27.39
CA VAL A 4 -39.86 -14.03 26.05
C VAL A 4 -39.21 -12.86 25.32
N LEU A 5 -39.75 -11.65 25.49
CA LEU A 5 -39.21 -10.43 24.88
C LEU A 5 -37.83 -10.06 25.46
N LEU A 6 -37.63 -10.27 26.76
CA LEU A 6 -36.33 -10.06 27.41
C LEU A 6 -35.27 -11.04 26.88
N SER A 7 -35.62 -12.31 26.71
CA SER A 7 -34.71 -13.31 26.15
C SER A 7 -34.33 -12.99 24.69
N ALA A 8 -35.29 -12.54 23.88
CA ALA A 8 -35.05 -12.18 22.48
C ALA A 8 -34.13 -10.96 22.35
N ALA A 9 -34.33 -9.94 23.19
CA ALA A 9 -33.47 -8.76 23.21
C ALA A 9 -32.03 -9.09 23.62
N LEU A 10 -31.85 -10.02 24.57
CA LEU A 10 -30.53 -10.43 25.04
C LEU A 10 -29.76 -11.19 23.94
N VAL A 11 -30.42 -12.06 23.19
CA VAL A 11 -29.80 -12.80 22.08
C VAL A 11 -29.41 -11.86 20.94
N LEU A 12 -30.23 -10.86 20.62
CA LEU A 12 -29.88 -9.84 19.61
C LEU A 12 -28.69 -8.98 20.03
N ALA A 13 -28.57 -8.62 21.31
CA ALA A 13 -27.45 -7.83 21.81
C ALA A 13 -26.13 -8.62 21.74
N VAL A 14 -26.15 -9.92 22.07
CA VAL A 14 -24.96 -10.78 21.97
C VAL A 14 -24.57 -10.99 20.51
N ALA A 15 -25.53 -11.24 19.61
CA ALA A 15 -25.23 -11.40 18.18
C ALA A 15 -24.71 -10.11 17.53
N GLY A 16 -25.28 -8.95 17.89
CA GLY A 16 -24.84 -7.64 17.40
C GLY A 16 -23.44 -7.27 17.90
N SER A 17 -23.05 -7.70 19.09
CA SER A 17 -21.72 -7.42 19.65
C SER A 17 -20.58 -8.07 18.86
N TRP A 18 -20.85 -9.14 18.11
CA TRP A 18 -19.84 -9.81 17.27
C TRP A 18 -19.70 -9.17 15.89
N ALA A 19 -20.70 -8.44 15.41
CA ALA A 19 -20.65 -7.73 14.12
C ALA A 19 -19.77 -6.46 14.16
N PHE A 20 -19.55 -5.92 15.36
CA PHE A 20 -18.71 -4.73 15.58
C PHE A 20 -17.35 -5.05 16.23
N TYR A 21 -17.06 -6.33 16.50
CA TYR A 21 -15.69 -6.69 16.80
C TYR A 21 -14.89 -6.54 15.50
N PRO A 22 -13.85 -5.69 15.48
CA PRO A 22 -12.93 -5.70 14.37
C PRO A 22 -12.35 -7.11 14.34
N ASN A 23 -12.77 -7.92 13.37
CA ASN A 23 -12.02 -9.08 12.95
C ASN A 23 -10.69 -8.52 12.48
N GLY A 24 -9.73 -8.41 13.39
CA GLY A 24 -8.35 -8.19 13.07
C GLY A 24 -7.96 -9.38 12.21
N ALA A 25 -8.08 -9.22 10.89
CA ALA A 25 -7.48 -10.13 9.94
C ALA A 25 -6.08 -10.42 10.47
N PRO A 26 -5.66 -11.69 10.53
CA PRO A 26 -4.39 -12.05 11.13
C PRO A 26 -3.33 -11.11 10.60
N VAL A 27 -2.76 -10.34 11.52
CA VAL A 27 -1.73 -9.38 11.21
C VAL A 27 -0.60 -10.21 10.62
N ALA A 28 -0.44 -10.14 9.30
CA ALA A 28 0.58 -10.91 8.61
C ALA A 28 1.93 -10.40 9.13
N SER A 29 2.53 -11.16 10.04
CA SER A 29 3.91 -10.96 10.44
C SER A 29 4.80 -11.36 9.28
N GLY A 30 5.85 -10.60 9.03
CA GLY A 30 6.74 -10.82 7.90
C GLY A 30 7.23 -9.54 7.27
N TYR A 31 7.60 -9.64 6.00
CA TYR A 31 8.16 -8.54 5.23
C TYR A 31 7.27 -8.21 4.05
N LEU A 32 7.16 -6.93 3.75
CA LEU A 32 6.61 -6.43 2.49
C LEU A 32 7.60 -5.49 1.82
N MET A 33 7.42 -5.30 0.52
CA MET A 33 8.17 -4.31 -0.25
C MET A 33 7.23 -3.30 -0.89
N VAL A 34 7.61 -2.03 -0.87
CA VAL A 34 7.01 -0.98 -1.69
C VAL A 34 8.05 -0.56 -2.72
N VAL A 35 7.73 -0.70 -4.00
CA VAL A 35 8.63 -0.37 -5.12
C VAL A 35 7.99 0.74 -5.92
N GLY A 36 8.57 1.93 -5.89
CA GLY A 36 8.21 3.00 -6.83
C GLY A 36 9.08 2.89 -8.07
N SER A 37 8.47 2.90 -9.25
CA SER A 37 9.20 2.81 -10.52
C SER A 37 8.67 3.82 -11.54
N GLY A 38 9.61 4.52 -12.20
CA GLY A 38 9.34 5.29 -13.40
C GLY A 38 9.84 4.51 -14.60
N ARG A 39 8.99 3.72 -15.26
CA ARG A 39 9.38 2.98 -16.46
C ARG A 39 9.38 3.91 -17.67
N PRO A 40 10.52 4.13 -18.35
CA PRO A 40 10.51 4.67 -19.70
C PRO A 40 9.94 3.62 -20.65
N GLY A 41 8.88 3.97 -21.37
CA GLY A 41 8.26 3.10 -22.36
C GLY A 41 7.67 3.90 -23.51
N ASN A 42 7.60 3.27 -24.69
CA ASN A 42 7.11 3.87 -25.94
C ASN A 42 5.60 4.18 -25.89
N GLU A 43 4.87 3.59 -24.95
CA GLU A 43 3.45 3.80 -24.72
C GLU A 43 3.24 4.27 -23.27
N SER A 44 3.30 5.59 -23.07
CA SER A 44 3.00 6.30 -21.82
C SER A 44 3.90 5.99 -20.62
N TYR A 45 4.80 6.93 -20.34
CA TYR A 45 5.54 7.06 -19.08
C TYR A 45 4.56 7.32 -17.93
N VAL A 46 3.99 6.27 -17.35
CA VAL A 46 3.12 6.36 -16.18
C VAL A 46 3.86 5.73 -15.00
N PRO A 47 4.28 6.53 -14.01
CA PRO A 47 4.93 5.99 -12.83
C PRO A 47 3.96 5.11 -12.05
N GLU A 48 4.50 4.08 -11.41
CA GLU A 48 3.71 3.11 -10.64
C GLU A 48 4.36 2.78 -9.31
N ILE A 49 3.52 2.46 -8.33
CA ILE A 49 3.91 1.96 -7.02
C ILE A 49 3.41 0.52 -6.93
N VAL A 50 4.32 -0.42 -6.70
CA VAL A 50 4.02 -1.83 -6.51
C VAL A 50 4.23 -2.17 -5.04
N THR A 51 3.19 -2.64 -4.37
CA THR A 51 3.30 -3.23 -3.03
C THR A 51 3.31 -4.74 -3.15
N ILE A 52 4.39 -5.38 -2.73
CA ILE A 52 4.55 -6.83 -2.69
C ILE A 52 4.29 -7.29 -1.26
N MET A 53 3.18 -8.00 -1.06
CA MET A 53 2.72 -8.49 0.23
C MET A 53 3.55 -9.70 0.70
N PRO A 54 3.50 -10.08 2.00
CA PRO A 54 4.23 -11.24 2.52
C PRO A 54 3.84 -12.56 1.85
N ASP A 55 2.63 -12.66 1.31
CA ASP A 55 2.14 -13.82 0.55
C ASP A 55 2.60 -13.81 -0.93
N GLY A 56 3.43 -12.85 -1.31
CA GLY A 56 3.93 -12.67 -2.67
C GLY A 56 2.94 -11.98 -3.61
N LYS A 57 1.72 -11.65 -3.16
CA LYS A 57 0.77 -10.94 -4.02
C LYS A 57 1.19 -9.51 -4.23
N GLN A 58 1.01 -9.05 -5.47
CA GLN A 58 1.35 -7.69 -5.86
C GLN A 58 0.09 -6.83 -5.96
N GLN A 59 0.18 -5.63 -5.42
CA GLN A 59 -0.80 -4.56 -5.63
C GLN A 59 -0.11 -3.45 -6.42
N VAL A 60 -0.58 -3.22 -7.64
CA VAL A 60 -0.01 -2.21 -8.54
C VAL A 60 -0.92 -0.98 -8.54
N GLN A 61 -0.36 0.16 -8.17
CA GLN A 61 -1.01 1.46 -8.24
C GLN A 61 -0.33 2.31 -9.31
N ARG A 62 -1.02 2.52 -10.43
CA ARG A 62 -0.55 3.44 -11.49
C ARG A 62 -0.93 4.86 -11.15
N LEU A 63 0.04 5.77 -11.22
CA LEU A 63 -0.14 7.20 -10.96
C LEU A 63 -0.53 7.92 -12.27
N THR A 64 -1.74 7.64 -12.77
CA THR A 64 -2.22 8.16 -14.06
C THR A 64 -2.34 9.69 -14.13
N ASN A 65 -2.37 10.36 -12.97
CA ASN A 65 -2.38 11.81 -12.84
C ASN A 65 -0.98 12.45 -12.95
N VAL A 66 0.08 11.63 -12.91
CA VAL A 66 1.47 12.06 -13.02
C VAL A 66 1.94 11.69 -14.43
N LYS A 67 1.87 12.65 -15.36
CA LYS A 67 2.30 12.46 -16.75
C LYS A 67 3.41 13.45 -17.10
N PRO A 68 4.49 13.01 -17.75
CA PRO A 68 5.48 13.94 -18.24
C PRO A 68 4.93 14.70 -19.47
N SER A 69 5.04 16.03 -19.43
CA SER A 69 4.70 16.94 -20.54
C SER A 69 5.94 17.57 -21.21
N SER A 70 7.15 17.41 -20.65
CA SER A 70 8.44 17.94 -21.15
C SER A 70 9.65 17.40 -20.35
N ASP A 71 10.90 17.69 -20.73
CA ASP A 71 12.08 17.27 -19.94
C ASP A 71 12.10 17.83 -18.51
N ARG A 72 11.65 19.08 -18.30
CA ARG A 72 11.42 19.63 -16.93
C ARG A 72 10.41 18.80 -16.15
N SER A 73 9.42 18.24 -16.83
CA SER A 73 8.43 17.39 -16.18
C SER A 73 8.99 16.05 -15.71
N THR A 74 10.16 15.60 -16.17
CA THR A 74 10.74 14.33 -15.66
C THR A 74 11.16 14.45 -14.20
N THR A 75 11.68 15.60 -13.79
CA THR A 75 12.00 15.89 -12.38
C THR A 75 10.71 16.03 -11.57
N ASP A 76 9.71 16.76 -12.08
CA ASP A 76 8.40 16.90 -11.40
C ASP A 76 7.70 15.55 -11.24
N VAL A 77 7.80 14.67 -12.24
CA VAL A 77 7.28 13.30 -12.20
C VAL A 77 8.03 12.45 -11.17
N ALA A 78 9.36 12.58 -11.09
CA ALA A 78 10.15 11.89 -10.07
C ALA A 78 9.80 12.35 -8.65
N VAL A 79 9.62 13.67 -8.44
CA VAL A 79 9.17 14.23 -7.16
C VAL A 79 7.76 13.76 -6.82
N ALA A 80 6.84 13.77 -7.79
CA ALA A 80 5.46 13.31 -7.59
C ALA A 80 5.39 11.81 -7.28
N LEU A 81 6.21 10.99 -7.95
CA LEU A 81 6.38 9.57 -7.63
C LEU A 81 6.90 9.41 -6.20
N HIS A 82 7.98 10.10 -5.84
CA HIS A 82 8.54 10.01 -4.49
C HIS A 82 7.55 10.44 -3.40
N HIS A 83 6.78 11.50 -3.64
CA HIS A 83 5.72 11.91 -2.73
C HIS A 83 4.65 10.82 -2.58
N ALA A 84 4.24 10.19 -3.69
CA ALA A 84 3.27 9.09 -3.65
C ALA A 84 3.81 7.84 -2.94
N GLU A 85 5.10 7.52 -3.11
CA GLU A 85 5.80 6.46 -2.37
C GLU A 85 5.71 6.71 -0.85
N LEU A 86 6.06 7.93 -0.41
CA LEU A 86 6.02 8.31 1.00
C LEU A 86 4.61 8.25 1.58
N LEU A 87 3.59 8.66 0.82
CA LEU A 87 2.20 8.50 1.23
C LEU A 87 1.81 7.03 1.42
N GLN A 88 2.28 6.14 0.55
CA GLN A 88 2.03 4.71 0.67
C GLN A 88 2.76 4.11 1.88
N VAL A 89 4.04 4.47 2.08
CA VAL A 89 4.81 4.07 3.27
C VAL A 89 4.12 4.55 4.54
N ASN A 90 3.67 5.80 4.60
CA ASN A 90 2.97 6.34 5.77
C ASN A 90 1.65 5.61 6.06
N LYS A 91 0.89 5.22 5.02
CA LYS A 91 -0.31 4.39 5.19
C LYS A 91 0.04 3.04 5.80
N LEU A 92 1.12 2.41 5.36
CA LEU A 92 1.57 1.12 5.89
C LEU A 92 2.10 1.26 7.33
N VAL A 93 2.81 2.35 7.63
CA VAL A 93 3.21 2.68 9.01
C VAL A 93 2.00 2.83 9.92
N ALA A 94 0.95 3.54 9.47
CA ALA A 94 -0.30 3.67 10.22
C ALA A 94 -1.02 2.31 10.43
N GLN A 95 -0.76 1.33 9.56
CA GLN A 95 -1.25 -0.05 9.70
C GLN A 95 -0.36 -0.92 10.61
N GLY A 96 0.73 -0.39 11.18
CA GLY A 96 1.64 -1.10 12.08
C GLY A 96 2.85 -1.75 11.40
N TRP A 97 3.13 -1.41 10.15
CA TRP A 97 4.39 -1.78 9.49
C TRP A 97 5.52 -0.85 9.91
N ARG A 98 6.74 -1.37 9.99
CA ARG A 98 7.95 -0.61 10.31
C ARG A 98 8.89 -0.61 9.12
N LEU A 99 9.36 0.56 8.71
CA LEU A 99 10.40 0.67 7.68
C LEU A 99 11.73 0.10 8.21
N VAL A 100 12.34 -0.82 7.47
CA VAL A 100 13.63 -1.45 7.85
C VAL A 100 14.76 -1.13 6.90
N SER A 101 14.47 -0.87 5.62
CA SER A 101 15.49 -0.52 4.63
C SER A 101 14.88 0.31 3.50
N VAL A 102 15.72 1.14 2.89
CA VAL A 102 15.44 1.85 1.63
C VAL A 102 16.64 1.64 0.73
N ALA A 103 16.39 1.19 -0.50
CA ALA A 103 17.40 1.02 -1.52
C ALA A 103 16.93 1.64 -2.84
N GLN A 104 17.87 2.14 -3.63
CA GLN A 104 17.61 2.49 -5.02
C GLN A 104 18.24 1.44 -5.92
N SER A 105 17.48 1.03 -6.92
CA SER A 105 17.92 0.11 -7.97
C SER A 105 17.77 0.80 -9.31
N THR A 106 18.79 0.69 -10.15
CA THR A 106 18.72 1.19 -11.52
C THR A 106 18.81 0.00 -12.46
N VAL A 107 17.72 -0.27 -13.18
CA VAL A 107 17.60 -1.44 -14.06
C VAL A 107 17.63 -0.99 -15.52
N GLY A 108 18.39 -1.72 -16.35
CA GLY A 108 18.47 -1.50 -17.80
C GLY A 108 19.25 -0.24 -18.21
N VAL A 109 20.58 -0.25 -18.04
CA VAL A 109 21.52 0.80 -18.51
C VAL A 109 21.07 2.23 -18.14
N GLY A 110 20.60 2.44 -16.90
CA GLY A 110 20.16 3.77 -16.44
C GLY A 110 18.73 4.16 -16.82
N ALA A 111 17.98 3.31 -17.53
CA ALA A 111 16.66 3.66 -18.04
C ALA A 111 15.59 3.70 -16.94
N THR A 112 15.56 2.71 -16.03
CA THR A 112 14.53 2.64 -14.98
C THR A 112 15.18 2.82 -13.62
N THR A 113 14.81 3.89 -12.92
CA THR A 113 15.16 4.05 -11.50
C THR A 113 13.99 3.60 -10.66
N GLU A 114 14.28 2.70 -9.71
CA GLU A 114 13.34 2.15 -8.76
C GLU A 114 13.77 2.51 -7.34
N THR A 115 12.82 2.92 -6.50
CA THR A 115 13.03 3.07 -5.06
C THR A 115 12.30 1.94 -4.35
N VAL A 116 13.05 1.12 -3.60
CA VAL A 116 12.56 -0.05 -2.89
C VAL A 116 12.58 0.22 -1.39
N TYR A 117 11.41 0.23 -0.76
CA TYR A 117 11.23 0.31 0.67
C TYR A 117 10.90 -1.08 1.21
N MET A 118 11.73 -1.61 2.08
CA MET A 118 11.47 -2.86 2.79
C MET A 118 10.83 -2.54 4.14
N MET A 119 9.71 -3.19 4.45
CA MET A 119 8.99 -2.99 5.71
C MET A 119 8.78 -4.32 6.42
N GLU A 120 8.90 -4.31 7.74
CA GLU A 120 8.65 -5.47 8.61
C GLU A 120 7.41 -5.24 9.47
N ARG A 121 6.72 -6.31 9.83
CA ARG A 121 5.72 -6.31 10.91
C ARG A 121 5.93 -7.56 11.76
N ARG A 122 6.02 -7.35 13.08
CA ARG A 122 6.24 -8.40 14.07
C ARG A 122 5.00 -8.59 14.91
#